data_AF-A0A800M9I3-F1
#
_entry.id   AF-A0A800M9I3-F1
#
_cell.length_a   1.000
_cell.length_b   1.000
_cell.length_c   1.000
_cell.angle_alpha   90.00
_cell.angle_beta   90.00
_cell.angle_gamma   90.00
#
_symmetry.space_group_name_H-M   'P 1'
#
loop_
_entity.id
_entity.type
_entity.pdbx_description
1 polymer ?
#
loop_
_entity_poly.entity_id
_entity_poly.type
_entity_poly.pdbx_seq_one_letter_code
_entity_poly.pdbx_strand_id
1 'polypeptide(L)'
;MLKKQSRLADPLKIDPARPHAARLPHYPAKAKNVLVIFCAGACSQLETWDYKPELIKHDGQPLKDGPPVTFQGPSGNLARPQYEFRPYGQTGKMCSDMVPHLASMADDFAFIHSLTSKSNTHGPAENYISTGFALDGFPSMGTWITYALGSENEDLPAF
;
A
#
# COMPACT_ATOMS: atom_id res chain seq x y z
N MET A 1 -3.53 -31.50 7.09
CA MET A 1 -4.53 -30.72 7.85
C MET A 1 -5.37 -29.82 6.94
N LEU A 2 -4.74 -28.99 6.08
CA LEU A 2 -5.45 -28.09 5.14
C LEU A 2 -6.33 -28.79 4.10
N LYS A 3 -5.88 -29.93 3.53
CA LYS A 3 -6.69 -30.74 2.58
C LYS A 3 -7.97 -31.31 3.19
N LYS A 4 -7.93 -31.64 4.49
CA LYS A 4 -9.09 -32.17 5.23
C LYS A 4 -10.10 -31.08 5.60
N GLN A 5 -9.71 -29.80 5.50
CA GLN A 5 -10.58 -28.64 5.77
C GLN A 5 -11.08 -27.98 4.46
N SER A 6 -10.85 -28.61 3.30
CA SER A 6 -11.14 -28.04 1.98
C SER A 6 -10.52 -26.65 1.75
N ARG A 7 -9.36 -26.38 2.37
CA ARG A 7 -8.65 -25.09 2.27
C ARG A 7 -7.51 -25.09 1.26
N LEU A 8 -7.30 -26.19 0.53
CA LEU A 8 -6.31 -26.26 -0.53
C LEU A 8 -7.00 -26.03 -1.87
N ALA A 9 -6.39 -25.15 -2.68
CA ALA A 9 -6.76 -25.04 -4.08
C ALA A 9 -6.47 -26.34 -4.84
N ASP A 10 -7.35 -26.67 -5.77
CA ASP A 10 -7.01 -27.62 -6.81
C ASP A 10 -5.78 -27.12 -7.59
N PRO A 11 -4.95 -28.03 -8.13
CA PRO A 11 -3.81 -27.62 -8.94
C PRO A 11 -4.24 -26.72 -10.09
N LEU A 12 -3.53 -25.61 -10.27
CA LEU A 12 -3.72 -24.72 -11.42
C LEU A 12 -3.50 -25.51 -12.73
N LYS A 13 -4.53 -25.53 -13.58
CA LYS A 13 -4.44 -26.04 -14.93
C LYS A 13 -4.13 -24.88 -15.87
N ILE A 14 -2.93 -24.90 -16.46
CA ILE A 14 -2.45 -23.87 -17.39
C ILE A 14 -2.43 -24.48 -18.78
N ASP A 15 -3.15 -23.87 -19.72
CA ASP A 15 -3.01 -24.17 -21.15
C ASP A 15 -1.73 -23.51 -21.67
N PRO A 16 -0.73 -24.28 -22.13
CA PRO A 16 0.51 -23.72 -22.66
C PRO A 16 0.32 -22.82 -23.89
N ALA A 17 -0.76 -23.01 -24.66
CA ALA A 17 -1.09 -22.16 -25.81
C ALA A 17 -1.70 -20.81 -25.38
N ARG A 18 -2.30 -20.75 -24.18
CA ARG A 18 -2.92 -19.54 -23.61
C ARG A 18 -2.58 -19.42 -22.12
N PRO A 19 -1.29 -19.21 -21.77
CA PRO A 19 -0.82 -19.28 -20.39
C PRO A 19 -1.38 -18.17 -19.49
N HIS A 20 -1.97 -17.13 -20.07
CA HIS A 20 -2.60 -16.01 -19.33
C HIS A 20 -4.11 -15.96 -19.48
N ALA A 21 -4.77 -16.95 -20.10
CA ALA A 21 -6.22 -16.96 -20.19
C ALA A 21 -6.88 -16.87 -18.80
N ALA A 22 -7.94 -16.07 -18.71
CA ALA A 22 -8.70 -15.87 -17.48
C ALA A 22 -9.15 -17.20 -16.86
N ARG A 23 -9.10 -17.26 -15.53
CA ARG A 23 -9.43 -18.45 -14.72
C ARG A 23 -10.41 -18.08 -13.63
N LEU A 24 -11.24 -19.05 -13.27
CA LEU A 24 -12.16 -18.87 -12.15
C LEU A 24 -11.39 -18.85 -10.83
N PRO A 25 -11.73 -17.93 -9.91
CA PRO A 25 -11.18 -17.94 -8.57
C PRO A 25 -11.67 -19.18 -7.80
N HIS A 26 -10.91 -19.54 -6.77
CA HIS A 26 -11.27 -20.66 -5.88
C HIS A 26 -12.62 -20.44 -5.17
N TYR A 27 -12.95 -19.18 -4.87
CA TYR A 27 -14.21 -18.79 -4.22
C TYR A 27 -14.93 -17.75 -5.08
N PRO A 28 -16.28 -17.69 -5.02
CA PRO A 28 -17.03 -16.58 -5.59
C PRO A 28 -16.53 -15.24 -5.05
N ALA A 29 -16.10 -14.35 -5.94
CA ALA A 29 -15.59 -13.04 -5.55
C ALA A 29 -16.74 -12.13 -5.09
N LYS A 30 -16.54 -11.44 -3.97
CA LYS A 30 -17.49 -10.40 -3.51
C LYS A 30 -17.33 -9.09 -4.29
N ALA A 31 -16.11 -8.77 -4.71
CA ALA A 31 -15.80 -7.64 -5.56
C ALA A 31 -15.56 -8.13 -6.99
N LYS A 32 -16.06 -7.39 -7.98
CA LYS A 32 -15.86 -7.71 -9.41
C LYS A 32 -14.54 -7.14 -9.94
N ASN A 33 -14.19 -5.94 -9.48
CA ASN A 33 -13.01 -5.21 -9.92
C ASN A 33 -12.28 -4.63 -8.71
N VAL A 34 -10.95 -4.57 -8.80
CA VAL A 34 -10.10 -3.90 -7.82
C VAL A 34 -9.23 -2.91 -8.58
N LEU A 35 -9.32 -1.63 -8.23
CA LEU A 35 -8.45 -0.58 -8.76
C LEU A 35 -7.38 -0.28 -7.72
N VAL A 36 -6.11 -0.48 -8.08
CA VAL A 36 -4.97 -0.10 -7.26
C VAL A 36 -4.42 1.21 -7.81
N ILE A 37 -4.51 2.27 -7.00
CA ILE A 37 -3.93 3.58 -7.32
C ILE A 37 -2.67 3.74 -6.46
N PHE A 38 -1.51 3.67 -7.09
CA PHE A 38 -0.24 3.99 -6.45
C PHE A 38 0.24 5.37 -6.91
N CYS A 39 0.38 6.29 -5.98
CA CYS A 39 0.82 7.65 -6.28
C CYS A 39 2.30 7.81 -5.92
N ALA A 40 3.19 7.51 -6.86
CA ALA A 40 4.64 7.67 -6.70
C ALA A 40 4.97 9.16 -6.44
N GLY A 41 5.74 9.44 -5.38
CA GLY A 41 6.10 10.82 -5.01
C GLY A 41 4.93 11.69 -4.51
N ALA A 42 3.81 11.09 -4.12
CA ALA A 42 2.64 11.83 -3.63
C ALA A 42 2.87 12.53 -2.28
N CYS A 43 1.84 13.26 -1.85
CA CYS A 43 1.79 13.91 -0.55
C CYS A 43 2.10 12.94 0.59
N SER A 44 2.80 13.45 1.60
CA SER A 44 3.15 12.71 2.81
C SER A 44 1.89 12.18 3.50
N GLN A 45 1.94 10.92 3.97
CA GLN A 45 0.87 10.36 4.81
C GLN A 45 0.70 11.13 6.13
N LEU A 46 1.78 11.75 6.62
CA LEU A 46 1.78 12.59 7.82
C LEU A 46 1.07 13.93 7.59
N GLU A 47 0.87 14.33 6.33
CA GLU A 47 0.17 15.56 5.94
C GLU A 47 -1.30 15.30 5.55
N THR A 48 -1.76 14.06 5.56
CA THR A 48 -3.08 13.67 5.01
C THR A 48 -3.95 12.93 6.01
N TRP A 49 -3.58 11.71 6.39
CA TRP A 49 -4.44 10.84 7.21
C TRP A 49 -3.73 10.23 8.42
N ASP A 50 -2.41 10.36 8.57
CA ASP A 50 -1.69 9.73 9.68
C ASP A 50 -1.35 10.74 10.77
N TYR A 51 -2.35 11.06 11.61
CA TYR A 51 -2.19 12.00 12.73
C TYR A 51 -1.23 11.45 13.79
N LYS A 52 -0.10 12.14 13.99
CA LYS A 52 0.92 11.81 14.99
C LYS A 52 1.09 12.95 16.01
N PRO A 53 0.41 12.92 17.18
CA PRO A 53 0.55 13.95 18.21
C PRO A 53 1.99 14.20 18.66
N GLU A 54 2.80 13.15 18.80
CA GLU A 54 4.20 13.28 19.22
C GLU A 54 5.06 14.03 18.19
N LEU A 55 4.72 13.97 16.91
CA LEU A 55 5.43 14.74 15.87
C LEU A 55 5.17 16.24 16.02
N ILE A 56 3.96 16.61 16.46
CA ILE A 56 3.61 18.01 16.76
C ILE A 56 4.36 18.48 18.00
N LYS A 57 4.40 17.66 19.06
CA LYS A 57 5.07 17.98 20.31
C LYS A 57 6.58 18.17 20.13
N HIS A 58 7.20 17.43 19.21
CA HIS A 58 8.64 17.46 18.97
C HIS A 58 9.02 18.28 17.72
N ASP A 59 8.13 19.14 17.24
CA ASP A 59 8.39 20.01 16.09
C ASP A 59 9.69 20.83 16.27
N GLY A 60 10.50 20.87 15.23
CA GLY A 60 11.78 21.58 15.22
C GLY A 60 12.87 20.94 16.07
N GLN A 61 12.64 19.80 16.71
CA GLN A 61 13.66 19.07 17.48
C GLN A 61 14.34 17.98 16.62
N PRO A 62 15.61 17.66 16.86
CA PRO A 62 16.25 16.53 16.20
C PRO A 62 15.59 15.20 16.63
N LEU A 63 15.51 14.24 15.70
CA LEU A 63 15.06 12.89 16.04
C LEU A 63 16.09 12.23 16.97
N LYS A 64 15.67 11.95 18.21
CA LYS A 64 16.49 11.23 19.18
C LYS A 64 16.79 9.81 18.65
N ASP A 65 18.05 9.41 18.72
CA ASP A 65 18.54 8.08 18.29
C ASP A 65 18.27 7.78 16.79
N GLY A 66 18.05 8.82 15.99
CA GLY A 66 17.92 8.72 14.53
C GLY A 66 19.27 8.51 13.83
N PRO A 67 19.28 8.03 12.57
CA PRO A 67 20.51 7.92 11.81
C PRO A 67 21.13 9.31 11.61
N PRO A 68 22.46 9.49 11.72
CA PRO A 68 23.09 10.80 11.56
C PRO A 68 23.03 11.30 10.11
N VAL A 69 23.01 10.38 9.15
CA VAL A 69 22.94 10.63 7.72
C VAL A 69 21.92 9.68 7.10
N THR A 70 21.05 10.24 6.28
CA THR A 70 20.10 9.51 5.43
C THR A 70 20.62 9.49 3.99
N PHE A 71 19.91 8.78 3.10
CA PHE A 71 20.17 8.86 1.66
C PHE A 71 20.11 10.30 1.11
N GLN A 72 19.39 11.21 1.78
CA GLN A 72 19.19 12.60 1.36
C GLN A 72 20.20 13.57 2.02
N GLY A 73 21.15 13.07 2.82
CA GLY A 73 22.11 13.88 3.57
C GLY A 73 21.89 13.84 5.09
N PRO A 74 22.48 14.78 5.85
CA PRO A 74 22.33 14.85 7.30
C PRO A 74 20.86 14.89 7.71
N SER A 75 20.52 14.20 8.80
CA SER A 75 19.15 14.20 9.31
C SER A 75 18.74 15.61 9.76
N GLY A 76 17.62 16.08 9.22
CA GLY A 76 16.98 17.31 9.65
C GLY A 76 16.23 17.14 10.98
N ASN A 77 15.62 18.23 11.42
CA ASN A 77 14.71 18.21 12.56
C ASN A 77 13.37 17.59 12.17
N LEU A 78 12.66 17.06 13.17
CA LEU A 78 11.28 16.64 13.04
C LEU A 78 10.42 17.84 12.63
N ALA A 79 9.55 17.63 11.66
CA ALA A 79 8.61 18.64 11.20
C ALA A 79 7.20 18.16 11.51
N ARG A 80 6.43 19.00 12.20
CA ARG A 80 4.98 18.79 12.35
C ARG A 80 4.27 18.88 10.99
N PRO A 81 3.05 18.31 10.88
CA PRO A 81 2.21 18.56 9.72
C PRO A 81 1.96 20.05 9.52
N GLN A 82 1.99 20.48 8.26
CA GLN A 82 1.79 21.89 7.89
C GLN A 82 0.31 22.28 7.85
N TYR A 83 -0.57 21.29 7.69
CA TYR A 83 -2.02 21.45 7.67
C TYR A 83 -2.65 20.97 8.98
N GLU A 84 -3.72 21.63 9.40
CA GLU A 84 -4.43 21.28 10.64
C GLU A 84 -5.17 19.95 10.48
N PHE A 85 -5.13 19.13 11.53
CA PHE A 85 -5.86 17.88 11.62
C PHE A 85 -7.10 18.06 12.49
N ARG A 86 -8.24 17.55 12.02
CA ARG A 86 -9.50 17.52 12.78
C ARG A 86 -10.22 16.19 12.60
N PRO A 87 -11.13 15.81 13.53
CA PRO A 87 -11.92 14.59 13.36
C PRO A 87 -12.94 14.76 12.24
N TYR A 88 -13.06 13.72 11.40
CA TYR A 88 -14.06 13.63 10.34
C TYR A 88 -14.93 12.37 10.50
N GLY A 89 -16.15 12.45 9.97
CA GLY A 89 -17.11 11.36 9.98
C GLY A 89 -17.59 10.97 11.39
N GLN A 90 -18.33 9.88 11.46
CA GLN A 90 -18.81 9.26 12.68
C GLN A 90 -17.69 8.52 13.41
N THR A 91 -16.70 8.02 12.66
CA THR A 91 -15.51 7.37 13.23
C THR A 91 -14.59 8.33 13.97
N GLY A 92 -14.74 9.65 13.74
CA GLY A 92 -13.85 10.66 14.32
C GLY A 92 -12.42 10.55 13.79
N LYS A 93 -12.23 9.98 12.60
CA LYS A 93 -10.92 9.80 11.99
C LYS A 93 -10.24 11.16 11.85
N MET A 94 -9.08 11.32 12.47
CA MET A 94 -8.27 12.53 12.29
C MET A 94 -7.72 12.56 10.86
N CYS A 95 -8.09 13.59 10.11
CA CYS A 95 -7.60 13.87 8.76
C CYS A 95 -7.22 15.34 8.65
N SER A 96 -6.29 15.62 7.75
CA SER A 96 -5.75 16.96 7.49
C SER A 96 -6.62 17.76 6.53
N ASP A 97 -6.63 19.08 6.73
CA ASP A 97 -7.26 20.06 5.85
C ASP A 97 -6.61 20.21 4.48
N MET A 98 -5.52 19.50 4.21
CA MET A 98 -4.96 19.35 2.87
C MET A 98 -5.91 18.61 1.92
N VAL A 99 -6.73 17.69 2.45
CA VAL A 99 -7.55 16.75 1.67
C VAL A 99 -9.01 16.74 2.13
N PRO A 100 -9.68 17.90 2.26
CA PRO A 100 -10.95 18.02 2.98
C PRO A 100 -12.09 17.24 2.31
N HIS A 101 -12.10 17.18 0.98
CA HIS A 101 -13.12 16.43 0.23
C HIS A 101 -12.98 14.92 0.45
N LEU A 102 -11.75 14.41 0.46
CA LEU A 102 -11.50 12.99 0.74
C LEU A 102 -11.70 12.68 2.22
N ALA A 103 -11.31 13.60 3.11
CA ALA A 103 -11.56 13.48 4.55
C ALA A 103 -13.06 13.42 4.89
N SER A 104 -13.92 14.11 4.13
CA SER A 104 -15.38 14.02 4.31
C SER A 104 -15.95 12.62 4.06
N MET A 105 -15.19 11.76 3.37
CA MET A 105 -15.54 10.36 3.09
C MET A 105 -14.84 9.38 4.06
N ALA A 106 -14.35 9.86 5.22
CA ALA A 106 -13.56 9.03 6.13
C ALA A 106 -14.24 7.72 6.55
N ASP A 107 -15.56 7.71 6.68
CA ASP A 107 -16.32 6.51 7.06
C ASP A 107 -16.48 5.50 5.92
N ASP A 108 -16.25 5.90 4.67
CA ASP A 108 -16.25 5.03 3.49
C ASP A 108 -14.86 4.40 3.23
N PHE A 109 -13.84 4.83 3.97
CA PHE A 109 -12.46 4.38 3.81
C PHE A 109 -12.05 3.41 4.90
N ALA A 110 -11.30 2.39 4.49
CA ALA A 110 -10.54 1.55 5.41
C ALA A 110 -9.07 1.99 5.39
N PHE A 111 -8.56 2.44 6.54
CA PHE A 111 -7.17 2.87 6.69
C PHE A 111 -6.30 1.72 7.21
N ILE A 112 -5.16 1.49 6.57
CA ILE A 112 -4.19 0.47 6.99
C ILE A 112 -2.92 1.18 7.50
N HIS A 113 -2.86 1.43 8.81
CA HIS A 113 -1.71 2.06 9.46
C HIS A 113 -0.64 1.08 9.96
N SER A 114 -0.88 -0.23 9.80
CA SER A 114 0.04 -1.28 10.25
C SER A 114 1.17 -1.58 9.27
N LEU A 115 1.20 -0.92 8.11
CA LEU A 115 2.24 -1.15 7.12
C LEU A 115 3.56 -0.55 7.59
N THR A 116 4.62 -1.36 7.51
CA THR A 116 5.99 -0.92 7.77
C THR A 116 6.84 -1.19 6.53
N SER A 117 7.88 -0.39 6.34
CA SER A 117 8.86 -0.57 5.27
C SER A 117 10.23 -0.82 5.87
N LYS A 118 11.05 -1.59 5.14
CA LYS A 118 12.47 -1.79 5.46
C LYS A 118 13.38 -0.73 4.84
N SER A 119 12.82 0.18 4.03
CA SER A 119 13.54 1.24 3.35
C SER A 119 12.85 2.59 3.56
N ASN A 120 13.65 3.63 3.76
CA ASN A 120 13.23 5.04 3.75
C ASN A 120 13.45 5.71 2.38
N THR A 121 13.95 4.98 1.39
CA THR A 121 14.21 5.46 0.03
C THR A 121 13.09 5.01 -0.90
N HIS A 122 12.63 5.92 -1.77
CA HIS A 122 11.47 5.72 -2.67
C HIS A 122 11.55 4.41 -3.49
N GLY A 123 12.55 4.26 -4.36
CA GLY A 123 12.66 3.09 -5.25
C GLY A 123 12.61 1.74 -4.51
N PRO A 124 13.46 1.50 -3.51
CA PRO A 124 13.40 0.23 -2.76
C PRO A 124 12.10 0.05 -1.97
N ALA A 125 11.44 1.12 -1.52
CA ALA A 125 10.14 1.03 -0.85
C ALA A 125 9.00 0.70 -1.84
N GLU A 126 9.08 1.19 -3.08
CA GLU A 126 8.17 0.85 -4.19
C GLU A 126 8.27 -0.64 -4.56
N ASN A 127 9.49 -1.16 -4.62
CA ASN A 127 9.71 -2.60 -4.75
C ASN A 127 9.12 -3.37 -3.57
N TYR A 128 9.29 -2.85 -2.35
CA TYR A 128 8.85 -3.52 -1.14
C TYR A 128 7.33 -3.65 -1.07
N ILE A 129 6.58 -2.59 -1.39
CA ILE A 129 5.10 -2.67 -1.40
C ILE A 129 4.60 -3.58 -2.52
N SER A 130 5.31 -3.65 -3.64
CA SER A 130 4.90 -4.44 -4.80
C SER A 130 5.26 -5.92 -4.67
N THR A 131 6.39 -6.25 -4.05
CA THR A 131 6.98 -7.61 -4.08
C THR A 131 7.24 -8.21 -2.70
N GLY A 132 7.23 -7.40 -1.64
CA GLY A 132 7.69 -7.78 -0.30
C GLY A 132 9.21 -7.77 -0.11
N PHE A 133 9.98 -7.36 -1.13
CA PHE A 133 11.45 -7.27 -1.11
C PHE A 133 11.91 -5.88 -1.55
N ALA A 134 12.97 -5.36 -0.91
CA ALA A 134 13.53 -4.06 -1.28
C ALA A 134 14.40 -4.14 -2.56
N LEU A 135 14.96 -5.32 -2.83
CA LEU A 135 15.75 -5.62 -4.02
C LEU A 135 14.85 -5.95 -5.21
N ASP A 136 15.37 -5.69 -6.41
CA ASP A 136 14.70 -6.03 -7.66
C ASP A 136 14.66 -7.55 -7.93
N GLY A 137 13.82 -7.95 -8.88
CA GLY A 137 13.80 -9.31 -9.43
C GLY A 137 12.83 -10.29 -8.77
N PHE A 138 11.99 -9.82 -7.84
CA PHE A 138 10.97 -10.64 -7.19
C PHE A 138 9.60 -10.47 -7.85
N PRO A 139 8.77 -11.54 -7.92
CA PRO A 139 7.42 -11.43 -8.47
C PRO A 139 6.56 -10.43 -7.67
N SER A 140 5.87 -9.55 -8.38
CA SER A 140 4.98 -8.57 -7.77
C SER A 140 3.63 -9.17 -7.40
N MET A 141 2.84 -8.42 -6.62
CA MET A 141 1.42 -8.68 -6.39
C MET A 141 0.67 -8.88 -7.71
N GLY A 142 0.93 -8.06 -8.74
CA GLY A 142 0.29 -8.19 -10.05
C GLY A 142 0.67 -9.50 -10.75
N THR A 143 1.95 -9.89 -10.73
CA THR A 143 2.39 -11.16 -11.30
C THR A 143 1.74 -12.37 -10.61
N TRP A 144 1.63 -12.34 -9.28
CA TRP A 144 0.93 -13.41 -8.54
C TRP A 144 -0.56 -13.48 -8.88
N ILE A 145 -1.22 -12.33 -9.07
CA ILE A 145 -2.62 -12.26 -9.50
C ILE A 145 -2.77 -12.82 -10.91
N THR A 146 -1.95 -12.38 -11.87
CA THR A 146 -1.96 -12.91 -13.25
C THR A 146 -1.66 -14.41 -13.29
N TYR A 147 -0.72 -14.89 -12.48
CA TYR A 147 -0.42 -16.31 -12.39
C TYR A 147 -1.64 -17.11 -11.91
N ALA A 148 -2.33 -16.64 -10.87
CA ALA A 148 -3.45 -17.35 -10.27
C ALA A 148 -4.75 -17.24 -11.10
N LEU A 149 -5.08 -16.04 -11.58
CA LEU A 149 -6.38 -15.72 -12.19
C LEU A 149 -6.30 -15.48 -13.71
N GLY A 150 -5.10 -15.35 -14.28
CA GLY A 150 -4.94 -14.96 -15.68
C GLY A 150 -5.34 -13.49 -15.90
N SER A 151 -5.64 -13.18 -17.16
CA SER A 151 -6.09 -11.89 -17.64
C SER A 151 -7.27 -12.11 -18.57
N GLU A 152 -8.30 -11.26 -18.43
CA GLU A 152 -9.39 -11.16 -19.42
C GLU A 152 -8.97 -10.36 -20.65
N ASN A 153 -7.84 -9.65 -20.57
CA ASN A 153 -7.25 -8.90 -21.66
C ASN A 153 -6.23 -9.75 -22.42
N GLU A 154 -6.39 -9.87 -23.74
CA GLU A 154 -5.49 -10.60 -24.65
C GLU A 154 -4.54 -9.67 -25.43
N ASP A 155 -4.82 -8.35 -25.44
CA ASP A 155 -4.14 -7.37 -26.29
C ASP A 155 -3.05 -6.58 -25.54
N LEU A 156 -3.07 -6.59 -24.20
CA LEU A 156 -2.09 -5.90 -23.36
C LEU A 156 -1.38 -6.88 -22.41
N PRO A 157 -0.10 -6.62 -22.07
CA PRO A 157 0.62 -7.40 -21.08
C PRO A 157 -0.11 -7.42 -19.72
N ALA A 158 -0.27 -8.63 -19.18
CA ALA A 158 -0.85 -8.86 -17.88
C ALA A 158 0.21 -8.74 -16.77
N PHE A 159 0.64 -7.51 -16.47
CA PHE A 159 1.74 -7.16 -15.54
C PHE A 159 3.15 -7.49 -16.02
#